data_AF-A0A528IF78-F1
#
_entry.id   AF-A0A528IF78-F1
#
_cell.length_a   1.000
_cell.length_b   1.000
_cell.length_c   1.000
_cell.angle_alpha   90.00
_cell.angle_beta   90.00
_cell.angle_gamma   90.00
#
_symmetry.space_group_name_H-M   'P 1'
#
loop_
_entity.id
_entity.type
_entity.pdbx_description
1 polymer ?
#
loop_
_entity_poly.entity_id
_entity_poly.type
_entity_poly.pdbx_seq_one_letter_code
_entity_poly.pdbx_strand_id
1 'polypeptide(L)'
;LEPVPSDHVLTKSFYILPEFPGRFAGGPLWVAASLEASNTENRPVRTGDGVSPIMITANDFAGAWAVDENGDPLLPTVPSDPMQRIYALRAGVNIMMYMLTGNYKSDQVHVPVLLERLGQ
;
A
#
# COMPACT_ATOMS: atom_id res chain seq x y z
N LEU A 1 9.97 -2.96 -10.64
CA LEU A 1 9.34 -2.14 -9.59
C LEU A 1 8.65 -0.99 -10.28
N GLU A 2 7.49 -0.60 -9.79
CA GLU A 2 6.80 0.62 -10.23
C GLU A 2 6.37 1.43 -9.00
N PRO A 3 6.27 2.77 -9.10
CA PRO A 3 5.63 3.56 -8.06
C PRO A 3 4.18 3.08 -7.89
N VAL A 4 3.65 3.08 -6.66
CA VAL A 4 2.26 2.72 -6.38
C VAL A 4 1.32 3.55 -7.28
N PRO A 5 0.55 2.91 -8.17
CA PRO A 5 -0.44 3.61 -8.99
C PRO A 5 -1.52 4.28 -8.12
N SER A 6 -2.11 5.37 -8.60
CA SER A 6 -3.13 6.11 -7.84
C SER A 6 -4.39 5.30 -7.52
N ASP A 7 -4.74 4.36 -8.41
CA ASP A 7 -5.89 3.47 -8.29
C ASP A 7 -5.59 2.15 -7.56
N HIS A 8 -4.33 1.92 -7.17
CA HIS A 8 -3.87 0.72 -6.49
C HIS A 8 -4.62 0.48 -5.17
N VAL A 9 -4.94 -0.77 -4.84
CA VAL A 9 -5.73 -1.11 -3.64
C VAL A 9 -5.13 -0.53 -2.36
N LEU A 10 -3.79 -0.53 -2.24
CA LEU A 10 -3.04 0.04 -1.12
C LEU A 10 -3.43 1.49 -0.77
N THR A 11 -3.84 2.32 -1.74
CA THR A 11 -4.24 3.73 -1.49
C THR A 11 -5.59 3.83 -0.78
N LYS A 12 -6.34 2.73 -0.71
CA LYS A 12 -7.72 2.65 -0.21
C LYS A 12 -8.01 1.39 0.60
N SER A 13 -6.99 0.74 1.15
CA SER A 13 -7.15 -0.49 1.96
C SER A 13 -7.91 -0.25 3.26
N PHE A 14 -7.61 0.84 3.98
CA PHE A 14 -8.36 1.25 5.17
C PHE A 14 -8.66 2.75 5.14
N TYR A 15 -7.61 3.56 5.12
CA TYR A 15 -7.67 5.00 4.85
C TYR A 15 -7.56 5.27 3.35
N ILE A 16 -8.11 6.41 2.92
CA ILE A 16 -7.84 6.97 1.59
C ILE A 16 -6.57 7.82 1.69
N LEU A 17 -5.50 7.38 1.02
CA LEU A 17 -4.18 7.99 1.06
C LEU A 17 -3.66 8.18 -0.37
N PRO A 18 -3.59 9.43 -0.88
CA PRO A 18 -3.03 9.69 -2.20
C PRO A 18 -1.50 9.54 -2.24
N GLU A 19 -0.86 9.67 -1.09
CA GLU A 19 0.59 9.61 -0.93
C GLU A 19 0.96 8.81 0.34
N PHE A 20 2.20 8.34 0.41
CA PHE A 20 2.71 7.53 1.51
C PHE A 20 3.95 8.15 2.16
N PRO A 21 3.81 9.27 2.88
CA PRO A 21 4.94 9.88 3.58
C PRO A 21 5.37 9.04 4.79
N GLY A 22 6.64 9.17 5.17
CA GLY A 22 7.23 8.59 6.36
C GLY A 22 7.89 9.68 7.19
N ARG A 23 9.13 9.46 7.66
CA ARG A 23 9.93 10.52 8.27
C ARG A 23 10.27 11.62 7.25
N PHE A 24 10.41 11.25 5.98
CA PHE A 24 10.49 12.17 4.85
C PHE A 24 9.22 12.10 3.99
N ALA A 25 9.01 13.13 3.17
CA ALA A 25 7.91 13.20 2.20
C ALA A 25 8.45 13.47 0.78
N GLY A 26 7.59 13.29 -0.22
CA GLY A 26 7.89 13.53 -1.63
C GLY A 26 8.54 12.35 -2.37
N GLY A 27 9.05 11.35 -1.66
CA GLY A 27 9.53 10.11 -2.28
C GLY A 27 8.38 9.15 -2.61
N PRO A 28 8.43 8.41 -3.73
CA PRO A 28 7.42 7.39 -4.03
C PRO A 28 7.54 6.18 -3.10
N LEU A 29 6.41 5.49 -2.91
CA LEU A 29 6.39 4.09 -2.48
C LEU A 29 6.40 3.22 -3.74
N TRP A 30 7.33 2.28 -3.82
CA TRP A 30 7.47 1.34 -4.93
C TRP A 30 6.89 -0.02 -4.55
N VAL A 31 6.21 -0.64 -5.50
CA VAL A 31 5.70 -2.02 -5.43
C VAL A 31 6.31 -2.89 -6.52
N ALA A 32 6.16 -4.20 -6.41
CA ALA A 32 6.43 -5.10 -7.53
C ALA A 32 5.54 -4.68 -8.71
N ALA A 33 6.14 -4.58 -9.90
CA ALA A 33 5.39 -4.23 -11.08
C ALA A 33 4.43 -5.38 -11.43
N SER A 34 3.18 -5.05 -11.77
CA SER A 34 2.21 -6.06 -12.21
C SER A 34 2.71 -6.75 -13.49
N LEU A 35 2.75 -8.09 -13.48
CA LEU A 35 3.23 -8.88 -14.62
C LEU A 35 2.17 -9.08 -15.72
N GLU A 36 0.95 -8.60 -15.51
CA GLU A 36 -0.15 -8.77 -16.48
C GLU A 36 0.14 -8.09 -17.83
N ALA A 37 1.14 -7.21 -17.92
CA ALA A 37 1.45 -6.52 -19.16
C ALA A 37 2.37 -7.28 -20.14
N SER A 38 3.02 -8.42 -19.80
CA SER A 38 4.00 -8.96 -20.78
C SER A 38 4.39 -10.44 -20.85
N ASN A 39 4.16 -11.37 -19.91
CA ASN A 39 4.62 -12.77 -20.15
C ASN A 39 3.99 -13.84 -19.24
N THR A 40 3.28 -14.78 -19.87
CA THR A 40 2.52 -15.87 -19.23
C THR A 40 3.33 -17.16 -18.99
N GLU A 41 4.59 -17.27 -19.42
CA GLU A 41 5.17 -18.60 -19.62
C GLU A 41 6.23 -19.10 -18.62
N ASN A 42 6.80 -18.32 -17.71
CA ASN A 42 7.88 -18.92 -16.88
C ASN A 42 8.25 -18.20 -15.57
N ARG A 43 7.40 -18.22 -14.53
CA ARG A 43 7.86 -17.98 -13.15
C ARG A 43 7.05 -18.77 -12.10
N PRO A 44 7.70 -19.46 -11.14
CA PRO A 44 7.04 -20.30 -10.15
C PRO A 44 6.39 -19.53 -8.98
N VAL A 45 6.33 -18.20 -9.05
CA VAL A 45 5.62 -17.38 -8.07
C VAL A 45 4.42 -16.77 -8.79
N ARG A 46 3.29 -17.46 -8.73
CA ARG A 46 2.00 -16.80 -8.93
C ARG A 46 1.87 -15.79 -7.80
N THR A 47 1.74 -14.51 -8.12
CA THR A 47 1.48 -13.44 -7.15
C THR A 47 0.24 -13.84 -6.36
N GLY A 48 0.43 -14.33 -5.13
CA GLY A 48 -0.67 -14.71 -4.25
C GLY A 48 -1.59 -13.53 -4.04
N ASP A 49 -2.88 -13.76 -4.30
CA ASP A 49 -4.01 -12.85 -4.03
C ASP A 49 -3.82 -11.38 -4.41
N GLY A 50 -3.02 -11.08 -5.45
CA GLY A 50 -2.78 -9.69 -5.91
C GLY A 50 -2.02 -8.79 -4.93
N VAL A 51 -1.30 -9.36 -3.95
CA VAL A 51 -0.48 -8.62 -2.99
C VAL A 51 0.95 -8.48 -3.49
N SER A 52 1.49 -7.26 -3.43
CA SER A 52 2.88 -6.99 -3.78
C SER A 52 3.81 -7.67 -2.78
N PRO A 53 4.72 -8.56 -3.23
CA PRO A 53 5.66 -9.28 -2.35
C PRO A 53 6.76 -8.37 -1.78
N ILE A 54 6.93 -7.17 -2.34
CA ILE A 54 7.94 -6.21 -1.90
C ILE A 54 7.39 -4.78 -1.96
N MET A 55 7.77 -3.97 -0.97
CA MET A 55 7.51 -2.54 -0.93
C MET A 55 8.80 -1.81 -0.56
N ILE A 56 9.15 -0.75 -1.28
CA ILE A 56 10.39 0.02 -1.07
C ILE A 56 10.06 1.51 -1.05
N THR A 57 10.57 2.24 -0.07
CA THR A 57 10.45 3.70 -0.05
C THR A 57 11.70 4.34 0.57
N ALA A 58 12.02 5.54 0.09
CA ALA A 58 13.03 6.41 0.70
C ALA A 58 12.47 7.24 1.86
N ASN A 59 11.15 7.19 2.11
CA ASN A 59 10.49 8.05 3.08
C ASN A 59 10.74 7.66 4.54
N ASP A 60 11.43 6.54 4.82
CA ASP A 60 11.75 6.08 6.17
C ASP A 60 10.51 5.94 7.08
N PHE A 61 9.69 4.92 6.78
CA PHE A 61 8.52 4.58 7.60
C PHE A 61 8.91 4.16 9.02
N ALA A 62 9.96 3.35 9.15
CA ALA A 62 10.41 2.85 10.45
C ALA A 62 10.72 4.02 11.40
N GLY A 63 11.43 5.05 10.94
CA GLY A 63 11.70 6.24 11.73
C GLY A 63 10.46 7.07 12.05
N ALA A 64 9.43 7.07 11.20
CA ALA A 64 8.15 7.72 11.52
C ALA A 64 7.29 6.93 12.52
N TRP A 65 7.42 5.61 12.56
CA TRP A 65 6.68 4.73 13.48
C TRP A 65 7.38 4.48 14.81
N ALA A 66 8.68 4.77 14.88
CA ALA A 66 9.48 4.60 16.08
C ALA A 66 9.00 5.52 17.22
N VAL A 67 8.64 4.90 18.35
CA VAL A 67 8.22 5.57 19.59
C VAL A 67 9.02 5.02 20.78
N ASP A 68 9.16 5.83 21.82
CA ASP A 68 9.75 5.41 23.09
C ASP A 68 8.73 4.70 24.01
N GLU A 69 9.14 4.39 25.24
CA GLU A 69 8.28 3.71 26.22
C GLU A 69 7.07 4.56 26.67
N ASN A 70 7.14 5.88 26.53
CA ASN A 70 6.05 6.81 26.84
C ASN A 70 5.11 7.02 25.63
N GLY A 71 5.45 6.46 24.48
CA GLY A 71 4.72 6.66 23.22
C GLY A 71 5.13 7.92 22.46
N ASP A 72 6.18 8.62 22.90
CA ASP A 72 6.69 9.81 22.23
C ASP A 72 7.53 9.42 21.00
N PRO A 73 7.42 10.15 19.88
CA PRO A 73 8.19 9.84 18.69
C PRO A 73 9.71 9.93 18.91
N LEU A 74 10.45 8.88 18.52
CA LEU A 74 11.91 8.83 18.68
C LEU A 74 12.67 9.74 17.70
N LEU A 75 12.12 9.98 16.51
CA LEU A 75 12.75 10.78 15.46
C LEU A 75 11.76 11.81 14.92
N PRO A 76 12.17 13.07 14.67
CA PRO A 76 11.30 14.07 14.07
C PRO A 76 11.03 13.77 12.59
N THR A 77 9.88 14.22 12.09
CA THR A 77 9.63 14.31 10.64
C THR A 77 10.47 15.43 10.03
N VAL A 78 10.78 15.31 8.74
CA VAL A 78 11.55 16.29 7.97
C VAL A 78 10.76 16.64 6.69
N PRO A 79 10.26 17.88 6.56
CA PRO A 79 10.21 18.92 7.60
C PRO A 79 9.34 18.50 8.81
N SER A 80 9.47 19.22 9.93
CA SER A 80 8.68 18.93 11.13
C SER A 80 7.20 19.21 10.87
N ASP A 81 6.45 18.16 10.64
CA ASP A 81 5.00 18.19 10.43
C ASP A 81 4.34 17.04 11.22
N PRO A 82 3.48 17.35 12.22
CA PRO A 82 2.69 16.35 12.93
C PRO A 82 1.71 15.60 12.01
N MET A 83 1.16 16.25 10.99
CA MET A 83 0.24 15.60 10.05
C MET A 83 0.97 14.54 9.23
N GLN A 84 2.17 14.82 8.73
CA GLN A 84 3.00 13.83 8.04
C GLN A 84 3.16 12.53 8.83
N ARG A 85 3.37 12.60 10.16
CA ARG A 85 3.45 11.41 11.01
C ARG A 85 2.13 10.66 11.09
N ILE A 86 1.00 11.37 11.19
CA ILE A 86 -0.33 10.75 11.16
C ILE A 86 -0.52 10.00 9.83
N TYR A 87 -0.13 10.60 8.70
CA TYR A 87 -0.18 9.93 7.39
C TYR A 87 0.74 8.71 7.33
N ALA A 88 1.93 8.77 7.92
CA ALA A 88 2.83 7.63 8.02
C ALA A 88 2.21 6.46 8.82
N LEU A 89 1.56 6.74 9.95
CA LEU A 89 0.86 5.73 10.73
C LEU A 89 -0.30 5.11 9.94
N ARG A 90 -1.08 5.94 9.23
CA ARG A 90 -2.16 5.47 8.33
C ARG A 90 -1.63 4.62 7.18
N ALA A 91 -0.45 4.94 6.64
CA ALA A 91 0.22 4.13 5.63
C ALA A 91 0.55 2.73 6.19
N GLY A 92 1.05 2.65 7.43
CA GLY A 92 1.26 1.37 8.14
C GLY A 92 -0.02 0.54 8.26
N VAL A 93 -1.14 1.17 8.65
CA VAL A 93 -2.46 0.50 8.70
C VAL A 93 -2.89 0.01 7.33
N ASN A 94 -2.77 0.84 6.28
CA ASN A 94 -3.10 0.43 4.91
C ASN A 94 -2.24 -0.75 4.43
N ILE A 95 -0.94 -0.74 4.74
CA ILE A 95 0.00 -1.83 4.42
C ILE A 95 -0.44 -3.12 5.09
N MET A 96 -0.71 -3.09 6.40
CA MET A 96 -1.14 -4.28 7.14
C MET A 96 -2.47 -4.81 6.60
N MET A 97 -3.45 -3.94 6.35
CA MET A 97 -4.73 -4.34 5.79
C MET A 97 -4.58 -4.93 4.38
N TYR A 98 -3.78 -4.30 3.52
CA TYR A 98 -3.48 -4.82 2.18
C TYR A 98 -2.83 -6.20 2.24
N MET A 99 -1.84 -6.39 3.11
CA MET A 99 -1.14 -7.67 3.25
C MET A 99 -2.04 -8.78 3.82
N LEU A 100 -2.89 -8.45 4.79
CA LEU A 100 -3.72 -9.44 5.50
C LEU A 100 -5.04 -9.78 4.81
N THR A 101 -5.56 -8.86 3.98
CA THR A 101 -6.86 -9.04 3.32
C THR A 101 -6.74 -9.20 1.81
N GLY A 102 -5.52 -9.16 1.29
CA GLY A 102 -5.27 -9.37 -0.12
C GLY A 102 -5.88 -8.28 -1.00
N ASN A 103 -6.30 -8.71 -2.17
CA ASN A 103 -6.93 -7.88 -3.18
C ASN A 103 -8.47 -7.83 -3.04
N TYR A 104 -9.06 -8.07 -1.86
CA TYR A 104 -10.53 -8.12 -1.70
C TYR A 104 -11.25 -6.86 -2.25
N LYS A 105 -10.59 -5.69 -2.24
CA LYS A 105 -11.11 -4.44 -2.83
C LYS A 105 -10.90 -4.29 -4.34
N SER A 106 -10.06 -5.13 -4.94
CA SER A 106 -9.90 -5.22 -6.40
C SER A 106 -10.97 -6.09 -7.06
N ASP A 107 -11.67 -6.94 -6.30
CA ASP A 107 -12.68 -7.90 -6.81
C ASP A 107 -13.89 -7.27 -7.50
N GLN A 108 -13.95 -5.93 -7.63
CA GLN A 108 -14.97 -5.25 -8.41
C GLN A 108 -14.95 -5.60 -9.91
N VAL A 109 -13.86 -6.16 -10.43
CA VAL A 109 -13.82 -6.71 -11.80
C VAL A 109 -14.85 -7.83 -12.02
N HIS A 110 -15.22 -8.58 -10.97
CA HIS A 110 -16.22 -9.66 -11.07
C HIS A 110 -17.66 -9.18 -10.85
N VAL A 111 -17.87 -7.93 -10.43
CA VAL A 111 -19.22 -7.38 -10.12
C VAL A 111 -20.17 -7.43 -11.32
N PRO A 112 -19.77 -7.08 -12.56
CA PRO A 112 -20.67 -7.18 -13.71
C PRO A 112 -21.18 -8.61 -13.94
N VAL A 113 -20.30 -9.61 -13.84
CA VAL A 113 -20.65 -11.04 -13.98
C VAL A 113 -21.55 -11.53 -12.83
N LEU A 114 -21.34 -11.04 -11.61
CA LEU A 114 -22.18 -11.39 -10.46
C LEU A 114 -23.58 -10.77 -10.57
N LEU A 115 -23.70 -9.55 -11.09
CA LEU A 115 -24.98 -8.89 -11.35
C LEU A 115 -25.77 -9.60 -12.46
N GLU A 116 -25.09 -10.06 -13.50
CA GLU A 116 -25.72 -10.79 -14.63
C GLU A 116 -26.32 -12.14 -14.19
N ARG A 117 -25.69 -12.80 -13.20
CA ARG A 117 -26.17 -14.07 -12.62
C ARG A 117 -27.30 -13.93 -11.59
N LEU A 118 -27.44 -12.76 -10.97
CA LEU A 118 -28.54 -12.46 -10.03
C LEU A 118 -29.81 -11.96 -10.75
N GLY A 119 -29.70 -11.54 -12.02
CA GLY A 119 -30.82 -11.13 -12.88
C GLY A 119 -31.45 -12.29 -13.66
N GLN A 120 -30.97 -13.52 -13.50
CA GLN A 120 -31.58 -14.77 -13.96
C GLN A 120 -32.25 -15.49 -12.78
#